data_AF-L1J9B6-F1
#
_entry.id   AF-L1J9B6-F1
#
_cell.length_a   1.000
_cell.length_b   1.000
_cell.length_c   1.000
_cell.angle_alpha   90.00
_cell.angle_beta   90.00
_cell.angle_gamma   90.00
#
_symmetry.space_group_name_H-M   'P 1'
#
loop_
_entity.id
_entity.type
_entity.pdbx_description
1 polymer ?
#
loop_
_entity_poly.entity_id
_entity_poly.type
_entity_poly.pdbx_seq_one_letter_code
_entity_poly.pdbx_strand_id
1 'polypeptide(L)'
;FEIFNLMDDVFKVFDHLVSMSGMYKYQHVGDWYIITCPRAANPFAEQEQRKPYPHDYVTSMVQLASCLQLACKGYDYKGTQLSLKVGVHFGSAAGAVIGVHRSFYCVYGDTINTTARM
;
A
#
# COMPACT_ATOMS: atom_id res chain seq x y z
N PHE A 1 -22.51 -3.02 -10.29
CA PHE A 1 -22.10 -1.62 -10.09
C PHE A 1 -21.99 -1.26 -8.61
N GLU A 2 -22.99 -1.58 -7.78
CA GLU A 2 -22.95 -1.26 -6.33
C GLU A 2 -21.66 -1.68 -5.60
N ILE A 3 -21.16 -2.89 -5.86
CA ILE A 3 -19.91 -3.38 -5.25
C ILE A 3 -18.70 -2.53 -5.67
N PHE A 4 -18.63 -2.12 -6.94
CA PHE A 4 -17.54 -1.28 -7.43
C PHE A 4 -17.61 0.13 -6.82
N ASN A 5 -18.80 0.69 -6.63
CA ASN A 5 -18.96 1.97 -5.96
C ASN A 5 -18.54 1.89 -4.49
N LEU A 6 -18.94 0.83 -3.77
CA LEU A 6 -18.50 0.60 -2.40
C LEU A 6 -16.97 0.50 -2.32
N MET A 7 -16.35 -0.26 -3.23
CA MET A 7 -14.89 -0.41 -3.26
C MET A 7 -14.19 0.92 -3.56
N ASP A 8 -14.73 1.72 -4.49
CA ASP A 8 -14.23 3.06 -4.81
C ASP A 8 -14.32 4.00 -3.60
N ASP A 9 -15.43 3.98 -2.86
CA ASP A 9 -15.61 4.81 -1.67
C ASP A 9 -14.66 4.41 -0.53
N VAL A 10 -14.45 3.11 -0.32
CA VAL A 10 -13.45 2.61 0.64
C VAL A 10 -12.04 3.02 0.23
N PHE A 11 -11.68 2.84 -1.05
CA PHE A 11 -10.35 3.19 -1.54
C PHE A 11 -10.07 4.69 -1.51
N LYS A 12 -11.07 5.56 -1.71
CA LYS A 12 -10.90 7.01 -1.50
C LYS A 12 -10.50 7.35 -0.07
N VAL A 13 -11.11 6.69 0.92
CA VAL A 13 -10.73 6.89 2.32
C VAL A 13 -9.33 6.36 2.59
N PHE A 14 -8.96 5.22 1.99
CA PHE A 14 -7.58 4.70 2.11
C PHE A 14 -6.57 5.64 1.46
N ASP A 15 -6.87 6.21 0.29
CA ASP A 15 -6.02 7.19 -0.39
C ASP A 15 -5.78 8.42 0.49
N HIS A 16 -6.81 8.90 1.18
CA HIS A 16 -6.70 10.02 2.10
C HIS A 16 -5.80 9.69 3.31
N LEU A 17 -6.00 8.53 3.93
CA LEU A 17 -5.19 8.08 5.08
C LEU A 17 -3.72 7.87 4.69
N VAL A 18 -3.45 7.25 3.54
CA VAL A 18 -2.10 7.07 3.01
C VAL A 18 -1.42 8.44 2.80
N SER A 19 -2.12 9.38 2.17
CA SER A 19 -1.60 10.72 1.91
C SER A 19 -1.23 11.46 3.20
N MET A 20 -2.07 11.36 4.24
CA MET A 20 -1.79 11.98 5.55
C MET A 20 -0.59 11.36 6.27
N SER A 21 -0.35 10.06 6.10
CA SER A 21 0.78 9.36 6.72
C SER A 21 2.12 9.57 6.02
N GLY A 22 2.12 10.20 4.83
CA GLY A 22 3.32 10.35 3.99
C GLY A 22 3.82 9.03 3.37
N MET A 23 3.02 7.96 3.44
CA MET A 23 3.28 6.70 2.74
C MET A 23 2.82 6.80 1.28
N TYR A 24 3.16 5.79 0.47
CA TYR A 24 2.86 5.79 -0.96
C TYR A 24 1.91 4.66 -1.34
N LYS A 25 0.83 5.00 -2.04
CA LYS A 25 -0.02 4.03 -2.71
C LYS A 25 0.68 3.52 -3.96
N TYR A 26 1.10 2.25 -3.94
CA TYR A 26 1.79 1.64 -5.07
C TYR A 26 0.82 1.19 -6.15
N GLN A 27 -0.15 0.35 -5.79
CA GLN A 27 -1.21 -0.10 -6.71
C GLN A 27 -2.37 -0.74 -5.95
N HIS A 28 -3.43 -1.08 -6.67
CA HIS A 28 -4.44 -2.04 -6.22
C HIS A 28 -4.55 -3.19 -7.22
N VAL A 29 -4.89 -4.39 -6.75
CA VAL A 29 -5.11 -5.57 -7.59
C VAL A 29 -6.36 -6.28 -7.08
N GLY A 30 -7.47 -6.16 -7.81
CA GLY A 30 -8.77 -6.59 -7.29
C GLY A 30 -9.14 -5.79 -6.04
N ASP A 31 -9.40 -6.49 -4.94
CA ASP A 31 -9.67 -5.96 -3.61
C ASP A 31 -8.40 -5.67 -2.79
N TRP A 32 -7.21 -6.02 -3.30
CA TRP A 32 -5.94 -5.79 -2.60
C TRP A 32 -5.50 -4.35 -2.77
N TYR A 33 -5.16 -3.70 -1.65
CA TYR A 33 -4.66 -2.33 -1.61
C TYR A 33 -3.20 -2.32 -1.12
N ILE A 34 -2.26 -1.95 -2.01
CA ILE A 34 -0.83 -2.13 -1.79
C ILE A 34 -0.17 -0.78 -1.52
N ILE A 35 0.46 -0.67 -0.35
CA ILE A 35 1.15 0.52 0.13
C ILE A 35 2.63 0.22 0.28
N THR A 36 3.47 1.16 -0.10
CA THR A 36 4.92 1.10 0.10
C THR A 36 5.41 2.35 0.82
N CYS A 37 6.63 2.29 1.32
CA CYS A 37 7.27 3.49 1.87
C CYS A 37 7.56 4.51 0.75
N PRO A 38 7.63 5.81 1.07
CA PRO A 38 7.79 6.87 0.06
C PRO A 38 9.10 6.75 -0.74
N ARG A 39 10.12 6.09 -0.18
CA ARG A 39 11.35 5.76 -0.93
C ARG A 39 11.08 4.90 -2.17
N ALA A 40 10.13 3.96 -2.10
CA ALA A 40 9.77 3.12 -3.23
C ALA A 40 9.00 3.88 -4.32
N ALA A 41 8.43 5.05 -4.00
CA ALA A 41 7.74 5.93 -4.96
C ALA A 41 8.72 6.65 -5.90
N ASN A 42 9.95 6.85 -5.46
CA ASN A 42 10.99 7.60 -6.17
C ASN A 42 12.21 6.71 -6.50
N PRO A 43 12.06 5.65 -7.31
CA PRO A 43 13.13 4.70 -7.59
C PRO A 43 14.36 5.33 -8.23
N PHE A 44 14.16 6.40 -9.01
CA PHE A 44 15.23 7.08 -9.74
C PHE A 44 15.94 8.17 -8.93
N ALA A 45 15.49 8.46 -7.70
CA ALA A 45 16.14 9.41 -6.81
C ALA A 45 17.34 8.76 -6.11
N GLU A 46 18.46 8.59 -6.83
CA GLU A 46 19.64 7.85 -6.36
C GLU A 46 20.16 8.35 -5.00
N GLN A 47 20.14 9.67 -4.77
CA GLN A 47 20.53 10.25 -3.49
C GLN A 47 19.64 9.79 -2.32
N GLU A 48 18.33 9.63 -2.55
CA GLU A 48 17.40 9.11 -1.54
C GLU A 48 17.57 7.61 -1.32
N GLN A 49 17.85 6.85 -2.38
CA GLN A 49 18.06 5.41 -2.29
C GLN A 49 19.32 5.04 -1.48
N ARG A 50 20.36 5.89 -1.52
CA ARG A 50 21.62 5.70 -0.77
C ARG A 50 21.54 6.08 0.71
N LYS A 51 20.51 6.81 1.13
CA LYS A 51 20.36 7.20 2.55
C LYS A 51 20.02 5.98 3.41
N PRO A 52 20.41 5.97 4.70
CA PRO A 52 19.91 4.99 5.66
C PRO A 52 18.38 4.93 5.63
N TYR A 53 17.81 3.73 5.83
CA TYR A 53 16.37 3.57 5.87
C TYR A 53 15.82 4.22 7.14
N PRO A 54 14.87 5.18 7.06
CA PRO A 54 14.32 5.81 8.25
C PRO A 54 13.58 4.80 9.12
N HIS A 55 13.93 4.71 10.41
CA HIS A 55 13.24 3.81 11.35
C HIS A 55 11.76 4.15 11.50
N ASP A 56 11.42 5.43 11.36
CA ASP A 56 10.04 5.93 11.52
C ASP A 56 9.07 5.34 10.49
N TYR A 57 9.55 4.92 9.32
CA TYR A 57 8.69 4.33 8.29
C TYR A 57 7.98 3.07 8.75
N VAL A 58 8.64 2.22 9.55
CA VAL A 58 8.01 1.00 10.07
C VAL A 58 6.90 1.38 11.05
N THR A 59 7.17 2.32 11.95
CA THR A 59 6.20 2.83 12.92
C THR A 59 4.99 3.46 12.22
N SER A 60 5.23 4.34 11.24
CA SER A 60 4.18 4.98 10.44
C SER A 60 3.34 3.97 9.66
N MET A 61 3.97 2.93 9.09
CA MET A 61 3.25 1.89 8.35
C MET A 61 2.33 1.06 9.26
N VAL A 62 2.78 0.71 10.47
CA VAL A 62 1.97 -0.02 11.46
C VAL A 62 0.82 0.83 11.99
N GLN A 63 1.05 2.12 12.23
CA GLN A 63 -0.01 3.07 12.60
C GLN A 63 -1.04 3.20 11.49
N LEU A 64 -0.59 3.37 10.25
CA LEU A 64 -1.45 3.45 9.07
C LEU A 64 -2.29 2.17 8.92
N ALA A 65 -1.69 0.98 9.09
CA ALA A 65 -2.40 -0.30 9.06
C ALA A 65 -3.57 -0.32 10.06
N SER A 66 -3.32 0.13 11.29
CA SER A 66 -4.36 0.24 12.33
C SER A 66 -5.48 1.21 11.92
N CYS A 67 -5.13 2.38 11.36
CA CYS A 67 -6.10 3.36 10.87
C CYS A 67 -6.96 2.81 9.73
N LEU A 68 -6.37 2.08 8.78
CA LEU A 68 -7.10 1.48 7.66
C LEU A 68 -8.08 0.41 8.15
N GLN A 69 -7.68 -0.42 9.11
CA GLN A 69 -8.58 -1.42 9.70
C GLN A 69 -9.77 -0.77 10.43
N LEU A 70 -9.53 0.32 11.17
CA LEU A 70 -10.60 1.07 11.83
C LEU A 70 -11.55 1.73 10.81
N ALA A 71 -11.01 2.35 9.76
CA ALA A 71 -11.79 2.98 8.71
C ALA A 71 -12.68 1.96 7.97
N CYS A 72 -12.15 0.76 7.69
CA CYS A 72 -12.88 -0.30 6.99
C CYS A 72 -14.13 -0.77 7.77
N LYS A 73 -14.07 -0.79 9.11
CA LYS A 73 -15.22 -1.13 9.96
C LYS A 73 -16.39 -0.14 9.82
N GLY A 74 -16.17 1.07 9.31
CA GLY A 74 -17.23 2.03 9.04
C GLY A 74 -18.14 1.65 7.86
N TYR A 75 -17.76 0.64 7.09
CA TYR A 75 -18.48 0.22 5.90
C TYR A 75 -19.18 -1.13 6.10
N ASP A 76 -20.38 -1.24 5.53
CA ASP A 76 -21.21 -2.42 5.54
C ASP A 76 -21.69 -2.73 4.11
N TYR A 77 -21.82 -4.01 3.80
CA TYR A 77 -22.49 -4.46 2.60
C TYR A 77 -23.58 -5.47 2.95
N LYS A 78 -24.84 -5.07 2.78
CA LYS A 78 -26.04 -5.91 2.99
C LYS A 78 -26.11 -6.53 4.40
N GLY A 79 -25.77 -5.75 5.43
CA GLY A 79 -25.79 -6.18 6.83
C GLY A 79 -24.56 -7.01 7.24
N THR A 80 -23.54 -7.09 6.36
CA THR A 80 -22.24 -7.66 6.69
C THR A 80 -21.18 -6.56 6.74
N GLN A 81 -20.64 -6.33 7.93
CA GLN A 81 -19.55 -5.37 8.13
C GLN A 81 -18.29 -5.85 7.41
N LEU A 82 -17.64 -4.92 6.71
CA LEU A 82 -16.38 -5.21 6.04
C LEU A 82 -15.26 -5.48 7.06
N SER A 83 -14.36 -6.40 6.69
CA SER A 83 -13.17 -6.73 7.49
C SER A 83 -11.92 -6.61 6.62
N LEU A 84 -10.88 -5.98 7.17
CA LEU A 84 -9.62 -5.76 6.48
C LEU A 84 -8.50 -6.55 7.16
N LYS A 85 -7.90 -7.47 6.41
CA LYS A 85 -6.66 -8.14 6.78
C LYS A 85 -5.48 -7.31 6.27
N VAL A 86 -4.50 -7.02 7.13
CA VAL A 86 -3.32 -6.25 6.77
C VAL A 86 -2.06 -7.03 7.13
N GLY A 87 -1.20 -7.25 6.13
CA GLY A 87 0.16 -7.74 6.31
C GLY A 87 1.15 -6.58 6.20
N VAL A 88 2.13 -6.52 7.09
CA VAL A 88 3.20 -5.51 7.07
C VAL A 88 4.54 -6.20 7.24
N HIS A 89 5.47 -5.93 6.32
CA HIS A 89 6.84 -6.43 6.42
C HIS A 89 7.83 -5.38 5.90
N PHE A 90 9.07 -5.47 6.34
CA PHE A 90 10.15 -4.57 5.98
C PHE A 90 11.37 -5.39 5.53
N GLY A 91 12.13 -4.84 4.57
CA GLY A 91 13.33 -5.48 4.04
C GLY A 91 13.69 -4.91 2.67
N SER A 92 14.68 -5.52 2.03
CA SER A 92 15.12 -5.11 0.70
C SER A 92 14.10 -5.46 -0.36
N ALA A 93 13.87 -4.53 -1.29
CA ALA A 93 13.09 -4.75 -2.49
C ALA A 93 13.77 -4.06 -3.68
N ALA A 94 13.58 -4.61 -4.88
CA ALA A 94 14.09 -4.07 -6.13
C ALA A 94 12.95 -3.41 -6.92
N GLY A 95 13.19 -2.20 -7.42
CA GLY A 95 12.27 -1.49 -8.30
C GLY A 95 12.77 -1.46 -9.73
N ALA A 96 11.90 -1.68 -10.72
CA ALA A 96 12.24 -1.60 -12.14
C ALA A 96 11.02 -1.15 -12.97
N VAL A 97 11.25 -0.48 -14.10
CA VAL A 97 10.19 -0.24 -15.09
C VAL A 97 10.24 -1.38 -16.11
N ILE A 98 9.13 -2.09 -16.28
CA ILE A 98 9.03 -3.26 -17.14
C ILE A 98 7.96 -3.03 -18.21
N GLY A 99 8.24 -3.50 -19.43
CA GLY A 99 7.29 -3.56 -20.55
C GLY A 99 7.58 -2.56 -21.65
N VAL A 100 7.42 -3.00 -22.91
CA VAL A 100 7.66 -2.18 -24.11
C VAL A 100 6.38 -1.47 -24.57
N HIS A 101 5.26 -2.20 -24.65
CA HIS A 101 3.98 -1.62 -25.08
C HIS A 101 3.16 -1.02 -23.94
N ARG A 102 3.32 -1.56 -22.73
CA ARG A 102 2.72 -1.05 -21.51
C ARG A 102 3.79 -1.08 -20.44
N SER A 103 4.53 0.02 -20.34
CA SER A 103 5.54 0.20 -19.30
C SER A 103 4.87 0.50 -17.97
N PHE A 104 5.20 -0.24 -16.92
CA PHE A 104 4.77 0.07 -15.56
C PHE A 104 5.93 -0.15 -14.59
N TYR A 105 5.94 0.65 -13.52
CA TYR A 105 6.89 0.49 -12.44
C TYR A 105 6.49 -0.70 -11.58
N CYS A 106 7.43 -1.61 -11.38
CA CYS A 106 7.27 -2.83 -10.61
C CYS A 106 8.23 -2.84 -9.43
N VAL A 107 7.72 -3.26 -8.26
CA VAL A 107 8.55 -3.59 -7.12
C VAL A 107 8.53 -5.11 -6.91
N TYR A 108 9.71 -5.71 -6.72
CA TYR A 108 9.92 -7.14 -6.51
C TYR A 108 10.79 -7.40 -5.28
N GLY A 109 10.68 -8.61 -4.73
CA GLY A 109 11.56 -9.11 -3.68
C GLY A 109 10.82 -9.91 -2.64
N ASP A 110 11.59 -10.59 -1.79
CA ASP A 110 11.04 -11.45 -0.73
C ASP A 110 10.22 -10.66 0.28
N THR A 111 10.50 -9.37 0.46
CA THR A 111 9.69 -8.49 1.32
C THR A 111 8.25 -8.41 0.83
N ILE A 112 8.03 -8.31 -0.49
CA ILE A 112 6.68 -8.25 -1.07
C ILE A 112 6.00 -9.61 -0.98
N ASN A 113 6.73 -10.68 -1.32
CA ASN A 113 6.19 -12.04 -1.26
C ASN A 113 5.79 -12.43 0.17
N THR A 114 6.59 -12.05 1.16
CA THR A 114 6.30 -12.30 2.58
C THR A 114 5.12 -11.46 3.06
N THR A 115 5.05 -10.18 2.68
CA THR A 115 3.89 -9.32 2.99
C THR A 115 2.59 -9.90 2.43
N ALA A 116 2.61 -10.40 1.19
CA ALA A 116 1.43 -10.95 0.52
C ALA A 116 0.93 -12.28 1.11
N ARG A 117 1.77 -12.99 1.89
CA ARG A 117 1.41 -14.25 2.55
C ARG A 117 0.88 -14.06 3.97
N MET A 118 1.07 -12.88 4.56
CA MET A 118 0.63 -12.57 5.92
C MET A 118 -0.87 -12.36 6.02
#